data_AF-A0A0B7A5P0-F1
#
_entry.id   AF-A0A0B7A5P0-F1
#
_cell.length_a   1.000
_cell.length_b   1.000
_cell.length_c   1.000
_cell.angle_alpha   90.00
_cell.angle_beta   90.00
_cell.angle_gamma   90.00
#
_symmetry.space_group_name_H-M   'P 1'
#
loop_
_entity.id
_entity.type
_entity.pdbx_description
1 polymer ?
#
loop_
_entity_poly.entity_id
_entity_poly.type
_entity_poly.pdbx_seq_one_letter_code
_entity_poly.pdbx_strand_id
1 'polypeptide(L)'
;KCDILEEALARHLQRILRGSVEDMYDNLQNAEGSPVEDPILRYLKDEFVKAPLITKVEVKVRKPCSKYPTLRSDESYDLVVKKRKTYIWANEIWGALRALETLGHLVWKGSDDKLYIKETVISDYPRFP
;
A
#
# COMPACT_ATOMS: atom_id res chain seq x y z
N LYS A 1 -17.84 -14.97 -8.61
CA LYS A 1 -17.16 -13.77 -9.16
C LYS A 1 -17.55 -12.59 -8.27
N CYS A 2 -16.63 -11.71 -7.88
CA CYS A 2 -16.87 -10.63 -6.91
C CYS A 2 -16.62 -9.29 -7.61
N ASP A 3 -17.69 -8.67 -8.07
CA ASP A 3 -17.71 -7.34 -8.69
C ASP A 3 -17.06 -6.28 -7.80
N ILE A 4 -17.40 -6.28 -6.50
CA ILE A 4 -16.86 -5.34 -5.50
C ILE A 4 -15.33 -5.38 -5.48
N LEU A 5 -14.73 -6.58 -5.51
CA LEU A 5 -13.27 -6.71 -5.48
C LEU A 5 -12.64 -6.22 -6.79
N GLU A 6 -13.23 -6.56 -7.93
CA GLU A 6 -12.73 -6.16 -9.25
C GLU A 6 -12.74 -4.62 -9.38
N GLU A 7 -13.85 -3.97 -9.01
CA GLU A 7 -13.96 -2.51 -9.02
C GLU A 7 -13.00 -1.84 -8.03
N ALA A 8 -12.87 -2.41 -6.82
CA ALA A 8 -11.95 -1.89 -5.83
C ALA A 8 -10.49 -1.97 -6.30
N LEU A 9 -10.08 -3.07 -6.92
CA LEU A 9 -8.73 -3.21 -7.47
C LEU A 9 -8.45 -2.15 -8.54
N ALA A 10 -9.39 -1.96 -9.49
CA ALA A 10 -9.26 -0.94 -10.52
C ALA A 10 -9.10 0.46 -9.92
N ARG A 11 -9.94 0.80 -8.93
CA ARG A 11 -9.93 2.11 -8.27
C ARG A 11 -8.65 2.36 -7.46
N HIS A 12 -8.25 1.43 -6.60
CA HIS A 12 -7.06 1.62 -5.74
C HIS A 12 -5.78 1.61 -6.57
N LEU A 13 -5.70 0.80 -7.64
CA LEU A 13 -4.56 0.85 -8.54
C LEU A 13 -4.44 2.22 -9.22
N GLN A 14 -5.55 2.79 -9.71
CA GLN A 14 -5.53 4.15 -10.26
C GLN A 14 -5.10 5.19 -9.22
N ARG A 15 -5.56 5.07 -7.96
CA ARG A 15 -5.14 5.95 -6.86
C ARG A 15 -3.65 5.82 -6.54
N ILE A 16 -3.12 4.61 -6.49
CA ILE A 16 -1.68 4.38 -6.27
C ILE A 16 -0.86 4.98 -7.42
N LEU A 17 -1.25 4.69 -8.67
CA LEU A 17 -0.47 5.14 -9.83
C LEU A 17 -0.50 6.66 -10.05
N ARG A 18 -1.58 7.34 -9.65
CA ARG A 18 -1.76 8.78 -9.94
C ARG A 18 -1.73 9.68 -8.70
N GLY A 19 -2.03 9.13 -7.53
CA GLY A 19 -2.25 9.86 -6.29
C GLY A 19 -1.28 9.48 -5.19
N SER A 20 -0.27 8.63 -5.46
CA SER A 20 0.84 8.45 -4.53
C SER A 20 1.50 9.80 -4.29
N VAL A 21 1.55 10.17 -3.01
CA VAL A 21 2.22 11.38 -2.54
C VAL A 21 3.68 11.27 -2.98
N GLU A 22 4.17 12.29 -3.67
CA GLU A 22 5.60 12.42 -3.91
C GLU A 22 6.30 12.42 -2.55
N ASP A 23 7.46 11.75 -2.43
CA ASP A 23 8.31 11.77 -1.25
C ASP A 23 8.60 13.24 -1.02
N MET A 24 7.75 13.84 -0.20
CA MET A 24 7.57 15.26 -0.12
C MET A 24 8.94 15.78 0.29
N TYR A 25 9.41 16.87 -0.33
CA TYR A 25 10.52 17.66 0.22
C TYR A 25 10.36 17.63 1.73
N ASP A 26 11.27 16.90 2.38
CA ASP A 26 11.12 16.42 3.75
C ASP A 26 10.52 17.57 4.56
N ASN A 27 9.39 17.40 5.26
CA ASN A 27 8.80 18.53 6.01
C ASN A 27 9.83 19.17 6.97
N LEU A 28 10.84 18.38 7.32
CA LEU A 28 12.04 18.76 8.05
C LEU A 28 12.94 19.78 7.34
N GLN A 29 12.82 20.02 6.03
CA GLN A 29 13.55 21.10 5.33
C GLN A 29 13.16 22.48 5.84
N ASN A 30 11.95 22.63 6.38
CA ASN A 30 11.51 23.85 7.05
C ASN A 30 11.91 23.88 8.54
N ALA A 31 12.47 22.80 9.08
CA ALA A 31 13.00 22.76 10.43
C ALA A 31 14.41 23.38 10.46
N GLU A 32 14.66 24.31 11.37
CA GLU A 32 15.98 24.93 11.54
C GLU A 32 17.07 23.87 11.78
N GLY A 33 18.18 23.97 11.02
CA GLY A 33 19.35 23.12 11.18
C GLY A 33 19.33 21.82 10.38
N SER A 34 18.26 21.52 9.64
CA SER A 34 18.23 20.39 8.71
C SER A 34 19.11 20.67 7.48
N PRO A 35 20.09 19.81 7.15
CA PRO A 35 20.85 19.95 5.91
C PRO A 35 19.93 19.72 4.71
N VAL A 36 20.01 20.60 3.71
CA VAL A 36 19.33 20.42 2.42
C VAL A 36 20.17 19.45 1.59
N GLU A 37 19.96 18.14 1.77
CA GLU A 37 20.45 17.15 0.82
C GLU A 37 19.54 17.11 -0.41
N ASP A 38 20.14 17.01 -1.60
CA ASP A 38 19.39 16.78 -2.83
C ASP A 38 18.67 15.41 -2.73
N PRO A 39 17.32 15.39 -2.74
CA PRO A 39 16.54 14.16 -2.62
C PRO A 39 16.90 13.12 -3.68
N ILE A 40 17.38 13.54 -4.86
CA ILE A 40 17.77 12.65 -5.95
C ILE A 40 18.92 11.73 -5.53
N LEU A 41 19.87 12.25 -4.74
CA LEU A 41 21.04 11.47 -4.30
C LEU A 41 20.65 10.27 -3.43
N ARG A 42 19.52 10.35 -2.70
CA ARG A 42 18.99 9.24 -1.92
C ARG A 42 18.65 8.03 -2.79
N TYR A 43 18.03 8.26 -3.95
CA TYR A 43 17.61 7.19 -4.86
C TYR A 43 18.75 6.62 -5.72
N LEU A 44 19.92 7.26 -5.70
CA LEU A 44 21.16 6.71 -6.29
C LEU A 44 21.87 5.69 -5.38
N LYS A 45 21.47 5.58 -4.11
CA LYS A 45 22.06 4.59 -3.19
C LYS A 45 21.76 3.17 -3.65
N ASP A 46 22.72 2.28 -3.45
CA ASP A 46 22.65 0.86 -3.80
C ASP A 46 21.37 0.16 -3.31
N GLU A 47 20.87 0.56 -2.14
CA GLU A 47 19.62 0.05 -1.55
C GLU A 47 18.41 0.23 -2.46
N PHE A 48 18.31 1.39 -3.13
CA PHE A 48 17.20 1.72 -4.04
C PHE A 48 17.46 1.16 -5.44
N VAL A 49 18.71 1.25 -5.94
CA VAL A 49 19.07 0.78 -7.28
C VAL A 49 19.01 -0.75 -7.40
N LYS A 50 19.43 -1.48 -6.36
CA LYS A 50 19.43 -2.95 -6.33
C LYS A 50 18.13 -3.54 -5.77
N ALA A 51 17.16 -2.70 -5.38
CA ALA A 51 15.89 -3.16 -4.85
C ALA A 51 15.14 -4.01 -5.89
N PRO A 52 14.58 -5.17 -5.51
CA PRO A 52 13.79 -5.98 -6.42
C PRO A 52 12.45 -5.31 -6.72
N LEU A 53 12.04 -5.34 -7.99
CA LEU A 53 10.72 -4.87 -8.41
C LEU A 53 9.62 -5.79 -7.88
N ILE A 54 8.57 -5.19 -7.33
CA ILE A 54 7.32 -5.89 -7.02
C ILE A 54 6.47 -5.91 -8.29
N THR A 55 6.19 -7.12 -8.79
CA THR A 55 5.46 -7.31 -10.05
C THR A 55 4.06 -7.86 -9.86
N LYS A 56 3.73 -8.31 -8.64
CA LYS A 56 2.44 -8.93 -8.34
C LYS A 56 1.94 -8.57 -6.94
N VAL A 57 0.67 -8.18 -6.87
CA VAL A 57 -0.12 -8.13 -5.63
C VAL A 57 -1.11 -9.29 -5.69
N GLU A 58 -1.07 -10.17 -4.68
CA GLU A 58 -1.95 -11.33 -4.58
C GLU A 58 -2.96 -11.11 -3.47
N VAL A 59 -4.24 -11.10 -3.81
CA VAL A 59 -5.34 -10.88 -2.87
C VAL A 59 -6.10 -12.18 -2.69
N LYS A 60 -6.22 -12.65 -1.45
CA LYS A 60 -6.93 -13.86 -1.09
C LYS A 60 -7.98 -13.57 -0.02
N VAL A 61 -9.24 -13.77 -0.39
CA VAL A 61 -10.40 -13.64 0.50
C VAL A 61 -10.93 -15.03 0.84
N ARG A 62 -11.12 -15.33 2.13
CA ARG A 62 -11.48 -16.69 2.59
C ARG A 62 -12.95 -17.03 2.37
N LYS A 63 -13.86 -16.13 2.71
CA LYS A 63 -15.31 -16.34 2.58
C LYS A 63 -15.81 -15.88 1.20
N PRO A 64 -16.94 -16.41 0.72
CA PRO A 64 -17.58 -15.92 -0.50
C PRO A 64 -17.91 -14.43 -0.40
N CYS A 65 -17.86 -13.75 -1.55
CA CYS A 65 -18.19 -12.33 -1.65
C CYS A 65 -19.67 -12.08 -1.26
N SER A 66 -19.88 -11.20 -0.29
CA SER A 66 -21.22 -10.72 0.07
C SER A 66 -21.50 -9.38 -0.61
N LYS A 67 -22.79 -9.11 -0.88
CA LYS A 67 -23.19 -7.90 -1.61
C LYS A 67 -23.17 -6.63 -0.74
N TYR A 68 -23.48 -6.76 0.55
CA TYR A 68 -23.53 -5.65 1.50
C TYR A 68 -22.83 -6.03 2.81
N PRO A 69 -22.20 -5.05 3.49
CA PRO A 69 -21.63 -5.27 4.81
C PRO A 69 -22.73 -5.32 5.87
N THR A 70 -22.41 -5.91 7.00
CA THR A 70 -23.26 -5.94 8.21
C THR A 70 -22.43 -5.52 9.41
N LEU A 71 -23.06 -5.27 10.57
CA LEU A 71 -22.33 -5.03 11.82
C LEU A 71 -21.44 -6.21 12.26
N ARG A 72 -21.58 -7.38 11.65
CA ARG A 72 -20.74 -8.56 11.92
C ARG A 72 -19.74 -8.85 10.81
N SER A 73 -19.62 -7.94 9.84
CA SER A 73 -18.70 -8.09 8.73
C SER A 73 -17.26 -8.02 9.22
N ASP A 74 -16.43 -8.92 8.70
CA ASP A 74 -15.05 -9.05 9.14
C ASP A 74 -14.15 -8.11 8.33
N GLU A 75 -13.68 -7.05 8.98
CA GLU A 75 -12.77 -6.07 8.40
C GLU A 75 -11.29 -6.35 8.72
N SER A 76 -10.97 -7.48 9.34
CA SER A 76 -9.58 -7.86 9.62
C SER A 76 -8.81 -8.28 8.37
N TYR A 77 -7.53 -7.94 8.32
CA TYR A 77 -6.64 -8.31 7.22
C TYR A 77 -5.17 -8.46 7.66
N ASP A 78 -4.44 -9.21 6.85
CA ASP A 78 -2.98 -9.26 6.85
C ASP A 78 -2.45 -8.72 5.51
N LEU A 79 -1.51 -7.77 5.58
CA LEU A 79 -0.79 -7.22 4.44
C LEU A 79 0.70 -7.48 4.61
N VAL A 80 1.28 -8.21 3.67
CA VAL A 80 2.70 -8.59 3.67
C VAL A 80 3.35 -8.10 2.40
N VAL A 81 4.25 -7.13 2.52
CA VAL A 81 5.09 -6.63 1.44
C VAL A 81 6.46 -7.28 1.56
N LYS A 82 6.83 -8.11 0.59
CA LYS A 82 8.13 -8.78 0.54
C LYS A 82 8.80 -8.57 -0.81
N LYS A 83 10.06 -9.01 -0.92
CA LYS A 83 10.80 -9.03 -2.19
C LYS A 83 9.95 -9.69 -3.29
N ARG A 84 9.70 -8.93 -4.36
CA ARG A 84 8.97 -9.32 -5.59
C ARG A 84 7.45 -9.47 -5.50
N LYS A 85 6.87 -9.66 -4.31
CA LYS A 85 5.43 -9.94 -4.17
C LYS A 85 4.84 -9.29 -2.92
N THR A 86 3.61 -8.82 -3.08
CA THR A 86 2.76 -8.34 -1.98
C THR A 86 1.58 -9.29 -1.82
N TYR A 87 1.25 -9.63 -0.58
CA TYR A 87 0.14 -10.51 -0.24
C TYR A 87 -0.86 -9.76 0.63
N ILE A 88 -2.14 -9.84 0.26
CA ILE A 88 -3.27 -9.40 1.06
C ILE A 88 -4.09 -10.65 1.39
N TRP A 89 -4.28 -10.91 2.67
CA TRP A 89 -5.15 -11.97 3.15
C TRP A 89 -6.25 -11.38 4.03
N ALA A 90 -7.50 -11.77 3.77
CA ALA A 90 -8.64 -11.32 4.56
C ALA A 90 -9.68 -12.43 4.69
N ASN A 91 -10.43 -12.42 5.79
CA ASN A 91 -11.52 -13.37 5.98
C ASN A 91 -12.72 -13.04 5.10
N GLU A 92 -13.08 -11.76 4.97
CA GLU A 92 -14.15 -11.24 4.11
C GLU A 92 -13.62 -10.17 3.16
N ILE A 93 -14.46 -9.80 2.18
CA ILE A 93 -14.12 -8.76 1.20
C ILE A 93 -13.83 -7.42 1.87
N TRP A 94 -14.52 -7.12 2.98
CA TRP A 94 -14.41 -5.85 3.70
C TRP A 94 -12.99 -5.63 4.23
N GLY A 95 -12.37 -6.64 4.85
CA GLY A 95 -10.96 -6.57 5.24
C GLY A 95 -10.01 -6.40 4.05
N ALA A 96 -10.31 -7.03 2.92
CA ALA A 96 -9.50 -6.86 1.70
C ALA A 96 -9.56 -5.41 1.17
N LEU A 97 -10.71 -4.74 1.28
CA LEU A 97 -10.85 -3.33 0.93
C LEU A 97 -10.02 -2.43 1.86
N ARG A 98 -10.01 -2.71 3.17
CA ARG A 98 -9.15 -1.99 4.13
C ARG A 98 -7.68 -2.18 3.82
N ALA A 99 -7.26 -3.41 3.52
CA ALA A 99 -5.89 -3.72 3.13
C ALA A 99 -5.43 -2.98 1.86
N LEU A 100 -6.33 -2.84 0.86
CA LEU A 100 -6.02 -2.10 -0.38
C LEU A 100 -5.81 -0.60 -0.13
N GLU A 101 -6.57 -0.01 0.80
CA GLU A 101 -6.36 1.38 1.21
C GLU A 101 -5.03 1.54 1.96
N THR A 102 -4.74 0.66 2.92
CA THR A 102 -3.45 0.65 3.64
C THR A 102 -2.28 0.49 2.68
N LEU A 103 -2.40 -0.41 1.70
CA LEU A 103 -1.39 -0.55 0.63
C LEU A 103 -1.18 0.76 -0.12
N GLY A 104 -2.25 1.51 -0.40
CA GLY A 104 -2.17 2.82 -1.03
C GLY A 104 -1.36 3.84 -0.24
N HIS A 105 -1.50 3.84 1.09
CA HIS A 105 -0.73 4.72 1.98
C HIS A 105 0.74 4.31 2.14
N LEU A 106 1.07 3.05 1.90
CA LEU A 106 2.45 2.56 1.97
C LEU A 106 3.26 2.86 0.70
N VAL A 107 2.60 3.16 -0.41
CA VAL A 107 3.27 3.47 -1.68
C VAL A 107 3.48 4.97 -1.80
N TRP A 108 4.73 5.38 -1.95
CA TRP A 108 5.10 6.76 -2.23
C TRP A 108 5.85 6.86 -3.56
N LYS A 109 5.86 8.06 -4.14
CA LYS A 109 6.51 8.33 -5.41
C LYS A 109 7.84 9.06 -5.17
N GLY A 110 8.96 8.51 -5.59
CA GLY A 110 10.26 9.17 -5.43
C GLY A 110 10.46 10.34 -6.39
N SER A 111 11.50 11.13 -6.14
CA SER A 111 11.88 12.25 -7.02
C SER A 111 12.39 11.80 -8.40
N ASP A 112 12.67 10.51 -8.56
CA ASP A 112 13.01 9.86 -9.83
C ASP A 112 11.77 9.34 -10.60
N ASP A 113 10.57 9.77 -10.20
CA ASP A 113 9.26 9.43 -10.78
C ASP A 113 8.85 7.95 -10.59
N LYS A 114 9.60 7.16 -9.81
CA LYS A 114 9.29 5.75 -9.51
C LYS A 114 8.45 5.59 -8.25
N LEU A 115 7.66 4.52 -8.19
CA LEU A 115 6.92 4.13 -6.99
C LEU A 115 7.77 3.22 -6.10
N TYR A 116 7.74 3.49 -4.81
CA TYR A 116 8.47 2.76 -3.79
C TYR A 116 7.55 2.30 -2.67
N ILE A 117 7.92 1.18 -2.05
CA ILE A 117 7.27 0.61 -0.87
C ILE A 117 8.30 -0.14 -0.04
N LYS A 118 8.25 -0.03 1.29
CA LYS A 118 9.14 -0.77 2.19
C LYS A 118 8.65 -2.20 2.39
N GLU A 119 9.58 -3.11 2.68
CA GLU A 119 9.24 -4.41 3.24
C GLU A 119 8.54 -4.20 4.59
N THR A 120 7.32 -4.74 4.72
CA THR A 120 6.49 -4.55 5.91
C THR A 120 5.52 -5.72 6.08
N VAL A 121 5.13 -5.96 7.33
CA VAL A 121 4.13 -6.95 7.74
C VAL A 121 3.13 -6.24 8.64
N ILE A 122 1.87 -6.22 8.23
CA ILE A 122 0.78 -5.57 8.93
C ILE A 122 -0.32 -6.59 9.18
N SER A 123 -0.77 -6.68 10.42
CA SER A 123 -1.97 -7.39 10.84
C SER A 123 -2.87 -6.38 11.54
N ASP A 124 -4.05 -6.11 11.00
CA ASP A 124 -4.87 -4.99 11.42
C ASP A 124 -6.36 -5.36 11.42
N TYR A 125 -7.12 -4.73 12.31
CA TYR A 125 -8.54 -4.97 12.53
C TYR A 125 -9.16 -3.78 13.28
N PRO A 126 -10.45 -3.48 13.04
CA PRO A 126 -11.09 -2.36 13.72
C PRO A 126 -11.32 -2.69 15.20
N ARG A 127 -11.12 -1.69 16.06
CA ARG A 127 -11.45 -1.80 17.50
C ARG A 127 -12.95 -1.94 17.75
N PHE A 128 -13.76 -1.31 16.90
CA PHE A 128 -15.22 -1.32 16.98
C PHE A 128 -15.80 -1.80 15.65
N PRO A 129 -16.79 -2.70 15.68
CA PRO A 129 -17.47 -3.19 14.49
C PRO A 129 -18.45 -2.19 13.87
#